data_AF-A0A1X7TV62-F1
#
_entry.id   AF-A0A1X7TV62-F1
#
_cell.length_a   1.000
_cell.length_b   1.000
_cell.length_c   1.000
_cell.angle_alpha   90.00
_cell.angle_beta   90.00
_cell.angle_gamma   90.00
#
_symmetry.space_group_name_H-M   'P 1'
#
loop_
_entity.id
_entity.type
_entity.pdbx_description
1 polymer ?
#
loop_
_entity_poly.entity_id
_entity_poly.type
_entity_poly.pdbx_seq_one_letter_code
_entity_poly.pdbx_strand_id
1 'polypeptide(L)' 'EEKTATCTFTAFIYSYTIPVIFMTLAAISFDRFLFIVKPHLHKRFMRPWVALTLTIAIWILSAVLSSTPFYGLNEYVYDD' A
#
# COMPACT_ATOMS: atom_id res chain seq x y z
N GLU A 1 -20.62 -18.98 -12.16
CA GLU A 1 -20.77 -17.69 -11.45
C GLU A 1 -20.07 -17.63 -10.11
N GLU A 2 -20.43 -18.46 -9.12
CA GLU A 2 -19.84 -18.37 -7.76
C GLU A 2 -18.31 -18.50 -7.73
N LYS A 3 -17.77 -19.44 -8.52
CA LYS A 3 -16.32 -19.66 -8.68
C LYS A 3 -15.61 -18.45 -9.29
N THR A 4 -16.23 -17.80 -10.26
CA THR A 4 -15.67 -16.66 -11.00
C THR A 4 -15.64 -15.41 -10.12
N ALA A 5 -16.70 -15.16 -9.35
CA ALA A 5 -16.77 -14.06 -8.39
C ALA A 5 -15.76 -14.20 -7.24
N THR A 6 -15.54 -15.43 -6.76
CA THR A 6 -14.54 -15.70 -5.72
C THR A 6 -13.14 -15.45 -6.25
N CYS A 7 -12.86 -15.91 -7.48
CA CYS A 7 -11.56 -15.73 -8.14
C CYS A 7 -11.21 -14.24 -8.29
N THR A 8 -12.13 -13.44 -8.84
CA THR A 8 -11.93 -12.00 -9.05
C THR A 8 -11.75 -11.23 -7.74
N PHE A 9 -12.51 -11.60 -6.70
CA PHE A 9 -12.34 -11.04 -5.37
C PHE A 9 -10.96 -11.34 -4.78
N THR A 10 -10.47 -12.58 -4.94
CA THR A 10 -9.14 -12.97 -4.50
C THR A 10 -8.05 -12.20 -5.25
N ALA A 11 -8.15 -12.04 -6.58
CA ALA A 11 -7.18 -11.25 -7.35
C ALA A 11 -7.19 -9.76 -6.97
N PHE A 12 -8.36 -9.20 -6.68
CA PHE A 12 -8.48 -7.85 -6.14
C PHE A 12 -7.76 -7.72 -4.80
N ILE A 13 -7.97 -8.68 -3.88
CA ILE A 13 -7.28 -8.70 -2.58
C ILE A 13 -5.76 -8.78 -2.76
N TYR A 14 -5.27 -9.66 -3.64
CA TYR A 14 -3.83 -9.77 -3.90
C TYR A 14 -3.26 -8.49 -4.49
N SER A 15 -3.93 -7.93 -5.48
CA SER A 15 -3.51 -6.68 -6.13
C SER A 15 -3.56 -5.48 -5.18
N TYR A 16 -4.43 -5.52 -4.18
CA TYR A 16 -4.47 -4.55 -3.08
C TYR A 16 -3.36 -4.75 -2.05
N THR A 17 -3.11 -6.00 -1.66
CA THR A 17 -2.20 -6.30 -0.55
C THR A 17 -0.73 -6.10 -0.94
N ILE A 18 -0.38 -6.39 -2.20
CA ILE A 18 0.97 -6.19 -2.74
C ILE A 18 1.48 -4.74 -2.55
N PRO A 19 0.80 -3.70 -3.08
CA PRO A 19 1.24 -2.32 -2.93
C PRO A 19 1.22 -1.85 -1.47
N VAL A 20 0.25 -2.29 -0.66
CA VAL A 20 0.23 -1.99 0.78
C VAL A 20 1.51 -2.49 1.46
N ILE A 21 1.92 -3.74 1.18
CA ILE A 21 3.13 -4.34 1.77
C ILE A 21 4.37 -3.56 1.32
N PHE A 22 4.53 -3.32 0.02
CA PHE A 22 5.70 -2.61 -0.52
C PHE A 22 5.82 -1.18 0.03
N MET A 23 4.72 -0.43 0.08
CA MET A 23 4.72 0.92 0.63
C MET A 23 4.98 0.94 2.13
N THR A 24 4.44 -0.02 2.88
CA THR A 24 4.69 -0.14 4.32
C THR A 24 6.16 -0.47 4.60
N LEU A 25 6.74 -1.41 3.85
CA LEU A 25 8.17 -1.74 3.92
C LEU A 25 9.06 -0.53 3.59
N ALA A 26 8.70 0.24 2.55
CA ALA A 26 9.39 1.46 2.19
C ALA A 26 9.30 2.51 3.30
N ALA A 27 8.13 2.69 3.91
CA ALA A 27 7.93 3.62 5.02
C ALA A 27 8.75 3.23 6.26
N ILE A 28 8.79 1.94 6.63
CA ILE A 28 9.62 1.43 7.74
C ILE A 28 11.11 1.66 7.44
N SER A 29 11.54 1.39 6.21
CA SER A 29 12.93 1.60 5.78
C SER A 29 13.32 3.08 5.85
N PHE A 30 12.43 3.96 5.43
CA PHE A 30 12.62 5.41 5.49
C PHE A 30 12.66 5.93 6.93
N ASP A 31 11.79 5.43 7.81
CA ASP A 31 11.84 5.73 9.24
C ASP A 31 13.21 5.37 9.85
N ARG A 32 13.69 4.15 9.59
CA ARG A 32 15.00 3.68 10.08
C ARG A 32 16.15 4.52 9.51
N PHE A 33 16.06 4.94 8.26
CA PHE A 33 17.05 5.84 7.64
C PHE A 33 17.06 7.22 8.31
N LEU A 34 15.89 7.81 8.57
CA LEU A 34 15.77 9.11 9.25
C LEU A 34 16.30 9.05 10.69
N PHE A 35 16.06 7.94 11.39
CA PHE A 35 16.61 7.71 12.73
C PHE A 35 18.14 7.74 12.73
N ILE A 36 18.78 7.06 11.76
CA ILE A 36 20.24 6.94 11.67
C ILE A 36 20.89 8.25 11.18
N VAL A 37 20.40 8.83 10.09
CA VAL A 37 21.08 9.94 9.40
C VAL A 37 20.77 11.29 10.04
N LYS A 38 19.56 11.48 10.60
CA LYS A 38 19.10 12.76 11.18
C LYS A 38 18.30 12.55 12.47
N PRO A 39 18.93 12.06 13.56
CA PRO A 39 18.26 11.77 14.83
C PRO A 39 17.55 12.99 15.44
N HIS A 40 18.12 14.20 15.26
CA HIS A 40 17.53 15.45 15.75
C HIS A 40 16.22 15.81 15.02
N LEU A 41 16.14 15.55 13.71
CA LEU A 41 14.92 15.79 12.93
C LEU A 41 13.87 14.72 13.24
N HIS A 42 14.28 13.46 13.34
CA HIS A 42 13.41 12.34 13.69
C HIS A 42 12.71 12.56 15.04
N LYS A 43 13.43 13.01 16.08
CA LYS A 43 12.84 13.31 17.40
C LYS A 43 11.75 14.39 17.36
N ARG A 44 11.81 15.33 16.41
CA ARG A 44 10.81 16.39 16.26
C ARG A 44 9.68 16.01 15.30
N PHE A 45 9.96 15.17 14.32
CA PHE A 45 9.06 14.84 13.22
C PHE A 45 8.23 13.57 13.49
N MET A 46 8.77 12.56 14.19
CA MET A 46 8.05 11.33 14.52
C MET A 46 7.13 11.52 15.73
N ARG A 47 6.03 12.24 15.51
CA ARG A 47 4.86 12.20 16.38
C ARG A 47 3.97 11.02 15.97
N PRO A 48 3.28 10.36 16.92
CA PRO A 48 2.36 9.25 16.61
C PRO A 48 1.28 9.64 15.58
N TRP A 49 0.88 10.91 15.57
CA TRP A 49 -0.02 11.47 14.56
C TRP A 49 0.51 11.38 13.12
N VAL A 50 1.82 11.59 12.92
CA VAL A 50 2.44 11.52 11.58
C VAL A 50 2.49 10.07 11.09
N ALA A 51 2.79 9.12 11.98
CA ALA A 51 2.73 7.70 11.63
C ALA A 51 1.30 7.26 11.24
N LEU A 52 0.29 7.78 11.95
CA LEU A 52 -1.11 7.51 11.62
C LEU A 52 -1.49 8.09 10.25
N THR A 53 -1.14 9.36 9.95
CA THR A 53 -1.45 9.94 8.65
C THR A 53 -0.73 9.25 7.50
N LEU A 54 0.54 8.86 7.69
CA LEU A 54 1.31 8.10 6.70
C LEU A 54 0.66 6.73 6.43
N THR A 55 0.23 6.03 7.48
CA THR A 55 -0.47 4.75 7.32
C THR A 55 -1.77 4.93 6.53
N ILE A 56 -2.60 5.90 6.91
CA ILE A 56 -3.85 6.18 6.18
C ILE A 56 -3.58 6.52 4.72
N ALA A 57 -2.55 7.33 4.43
CA ALA A 57 -2.15 7.67 3.08
C ALA A 57 -1.72 6.43 2.26
N ILE A 58 -0.97 5.50 2.86
CA ILE A 58 -0.57 4.24 2.21
C ILE A 58 -1.79 3.40 1.84
N TRP A 59 -2.76 3.27 2.75
CA TRP A 59 -3.97 2.50 2.49
C TRP A 59 -4.84 3.11 1.38
N ILE A 60 -5.00 4.44 1.39
CA ILE A 60 -5.74 5.17 0.35
C ILE A 60 -5.02 5.06 -0.99
N LEU A 61 -3.70 5.30 -1.02
CA LEU A 61 -2.91 5.23 -2.25
C LEU A 61 -2.94 3.82 -2.84
N SER A 62 -2.84 2.79 -2.00
CA SER A 62 -2.97 1.41 -2.42
C SER A 62 -4.36 1.12 -2.97
N ALA A 63 -5.42 1.69 -2.40
CA ALA A 63 -6.79 1.53 -2.90
C ALA A 63 -6.97 2.18 -4.28
N VAL A 64 -6.40 3.37 -4.46
CA VAL A 64 -6.40 4.08 -5.76
C VAL A 64 -5.65 3.26 -6.81
N LEU A 65 -4.44 2.78 -6.49
CA LEU A 65 -3.66 1.95 -7.41
C LEU A 65 -4.36 0.63 -7.74
N SER A 66 -5.05 0.02 -6.79
CA SER A 66 -5.80 -1.23 -7.01
C SER A 66 -7.14 -1.01 -7.70
N SER A 67 -7.60 0.24 -7.77
CA SER A 67 -8.79 0.62 -8.54
C SER A 67 -8.50 0.89 -10.01
N THR A 68 -7.23 0.94 -10.42
CA THR A 68 -6.80 1.09 -11.83
C THR A 68 -7.49 0.14 -12.82
N PRO A 69 -7.78 -1.14 -12.51
CA PRO A 69 -8.54 -2.00 -13.41
C PRO A 69 -9.98 -1.54 -13.68
N PHE A 70 -10.62 -0.80 -12.76
CA PHE A 70 -11.97 -0.26 -12.98
C PHE A 70 -12.00 0.88 -14.01
N TYR A 71 -10.86 1.54 -14.26
CA TYR A 71 -10.73 2.61 -15.25
C TYR A 71 -10.35 2.08 -16.65
N GLY A 72 -10.37 0.75 -16.86
CA GLY A 72 -10.05 0.12 -18.16
C GLY A 72 -8.56 0.16 -18.53
N LEU A 73 -7.69 0.51 -17.57
CA LEU A 73 -6.23 0.57 -17.77
C LEU A 73 -5.54 -0.77 -17.50
N ASN A 74 -6.23 -1.73 -16.88
CA ASN A 74 -5.67 -3.03 -16.54
C ASN A 74 -6.78 -4.08 -16.49
N GLU A 75 -6.61 -5.22 -17.14
CA GLU A 75 -7.50 -6.37 -16.96
C GLU A 75 -6.83 -7.36 -16.01
N TYR A 76 -7.63 -7.98 -15.13
CA TYR A 76 -7.17 -9.15 -14.38
C TYR A 76 -7.07 -10.32 -15.36
N VAL A 77 -5.98 -10.38 -16.12
CA VAL A 77 -5.66 -11.50 -17.00
C VAL A 77 -5.21 -12.66 -16.12
N TYR A 78 -5.99 -13.73 -16.11
CA TYR A 78 -5.59 -15.00 -15.53
C TYR A 78 -4.86 -15.80 -16.61
N ASP A 79 -3.64 -16.26 -16.33
CA ASP A 79 -3.04 -17.37 -17.07
C ASP A 79 -3.86 -18.63 -16.73
N ASP A 80 -4.46 -19.26 -17.75
CA ASP A 80 -5.14 -20.56 -17.68
C ASP A 80 -4.14 -21.71 -17.44
#